data_AF-A0A0F9Q3Y2-F1
#
_entry.id   AF-A0A0F9Q3Y2-F1
#
_cell.length_a   1.000
_cell.length_b   1.000
_cell.length_c   1.000
_cell.angle_alpha   90.00
_cell.angle_beta   90.00
_cell.angle_gamma   90.00
#
_symmetry.space_group_name_H-M   'P 1'
#
loop_
_entity.id
_entity.type
_entity.pdbx_description
1 polymer ?
#
loop_
_entity_poly.entity_id
_entity_poly.type
_entity_poly.pdbx_seq_one_letter_code
_entity_poly.pdbx_strand_id
1 'polypeptide(L)'
;MAIAIDTIQVLDGILFAKDSADDVYTQDHATNSAVYTTGIAIPLAYKAARVIYNGAFDPDGGRVHYRTRLLRTTSITTPTKTANQGDDWAILTPSALAAAVAVSSDFDVSASWGSILDIAVCQSSVTANTTGIEIIVQGRQQDAVDDWEEITRFIVLVLGAAVKSDFSGSEVAAQTNLGVTNPTAGGLDNHGKLIFLEDTADVTKCEIAYCTEAGADA
;
A
#
# COMPACT_ATOMS: atom_id res chain seq x y z
N MET A 1 -8.03 23.83 -15.66
CA MET A 1 -9.37 24.27 -15.20
C MET A 1 -9.26 24.25 -13.68
N ALA A 2 -9.60 25.32 -12.97
CA ALA A 2 -9.46 25.29 -11.51
C ALA A 2 -10.44 24.27 -10.93
N ILE A 3 -9.93 23.32 -10.14
CA ILE A 3 -10.75 22.35 -9.42
C ILE A 3 -11.58 23.06 -8.34
N ALA A 4 -12.72 22.50 -7.95
CA ALA A 4 -13.60 23.09 -6.95
C ALA A 4 -12.92 23.15 -5.58
N ILE A 5 -13.32 24.13 -4.75
CA ILE A 5 -12.98 24.16 -3.32
C ILE A 5 -13.40 22.82 -2.69
N ASP A 6 -12.64 22.36 -1.69
CA ASP A 6 -12.96 21.15 -0.94
C ASP A 6 -13.05 19.89 -1.81
N THR A 7 -12.21 19.82 -2.85
CA THR A 7 -12.10 18.64 -3.71
C THR A 7 -10.65 18.30 -4.04
N ILE A 8 -10.40 17.03 -4.34
CA ILE A 8 -9.17 16.54 -4.95
C ILE A 8 -9.47 15.88 -6.29
N GLN A 9 -8.53 15.99 -7.23
CA GLN A 9 -8.58 15.25 -8.48
C GLN A 9 -7.59 14.09 -8.42
N VAL A 10 -8.08 12.89 -8.73
CA VAL A 10 -7.26 11.68 -8.83
C VAL A 10 -7.16 11.18 -10.27
N LEU A 11 -6.01 10.60 -10.61
CA LEU A 11 -5.79 9.96 -11.90
C LEU A 11 -6.62 8.68 -12.03
N ASP A 12 -7.25 8.48 -13.19
CA ASP A 12 -8.01 7.28 -13.59
C ASP A 12 -9.25 6.90 -12.73
N GLY A 13 -9.56 7.68 -11.70
CA GLY A 13 -10.72 7.52 -10.83
C GLY A 13 -10.56 6.42 -9.77
N ILE A 14 -11.46 6.40 -8.79
CA ILE A 14 -11.46 5.39 -7.72
C ILE A 14 -12.11 4.08 -8.15
N LEU A 15 -11.61 2.95 -7.68
CA LEU A 15 -12.18 1.64 -8.01
C LEU A 15 -13.43 1.34 -7.18
N PHE A 16 -13.42 1.72 -5.92
CA PHE A 16 -14.51 1.45 -4.98
C PHE A 16 -15.24 2.73 -4.63
N ALA A 17 -16.56 2.64 -4.43
CA ALA A 17 -17.30 3.75 -3.86
C ALA A 17 -16.80 4.02 -2.43
N LYS A 18 -16.81 5.30 -2.03
CA LYS A 18 -16.43 5.75 -0.70
C LYS A 18 -17.57 6.47 -0.02
N ASP A 19 -17.60 6.47 1.29
CA ASP A 19 -18.56 7.25 2.07
C ASP A 19 -17.87 8.24 3.02
N SER A 20 -18.68 9.04 3.72
CA SER A 20 -18.17 10.08 4.62
C SER A 20 -17.51 9.54 5.90
N ALA A 21 -17.59 8.24 6.16
CA ALA A 21 -16.86 7.57 7.24
C ALA A 21 -15.52 6.98 6.76
N ASP A 22 -15.26 7.03 5.46
CA ASP A 22 -13.97 6.68 4.87
C ASP A 22 -12.99 7.85 4.94
N ASP A 23 -11.72 7.51 4.86
CA ASP A 23 -10.63 8.44 5.16
C ASP A 23 -9.62 8.54 4.01
N VAL A 24 -9.07 9.73 3.84
CA VAL A 24 -7.98 10.01 2.92
C VAL A 24 -6.71 10.30 3.73
N TYR A 25 -5.65 9.55 3.46
CA TYR A 25 -4.35 9.73 4.11
C TYR A 25 -3.26 10.15 3.14
N THR A 26 -2.47 11.12 3.57
CA THR A 26 -1.28 11.64 2.88
C THR A 26 -0.21 12.01 3.91
N GLN A 27 0.89 12.61 3.46
CA GLN A 27 1.83 13.34 4.33
C GLN A 27 1.97 14.77 3.82
N ASP A 28 1.83 15.74 4.73
CA ASP A 28 2.08 17.16 4.47
C ASP A 28 3.59 17.44 4.41
N HIS A 29 4.22 16.92 3.35
CA HIS A 29 5.63 17.13 3.09
C HIS A 29 5.95 16.87 1.63
N ALA A 30 6.53 17.85 0.92
CA ALA A 30 6.75 17.83 -0.54
C ALA A 30 7.33 16.52 -1.12
N THR A 31 8.19 15.82 -0.39
CA THR A 31 8.85 14.58 -0.87
C THR A 31 8.46 13.31 -0.14
N ASN A 32 7.72 13.41 0.97
CA ASN A 32 7.35 12.23 1.75
C ASN A 32 5.90 11.83 1.41
N SER A 33 5.56 10.58 1.68
CA SER A 33 4.29 9.96 1.29
C SER A 33 3.84 8.99 2.37
N ALA A 34 2.54 9.00 2.66
CA ALA A 34 1.91 7.97 3.48
C ALA A 34 1.86 6.61 2.76
N VAL A 35 2.10 6.59 1.45
CA VAL A 35 2.06 5.42 0.59
C VAL A 35 3.45 5.07 0.09
N TYR A 36 3.86 3.83 0.26
CA TYR A 36 5.03 3.23 -0.36
C TYR A 36 4.62 2.05 -1.24
N THR A 37 5.06 2.04 -2.50
CA THR A 37 4.87 0.92 -3.42
C THR A 37 6.18 0.58 -4.11
N THR A 38 6.53 -0.69 -4.20
CA THR A 38 7.71 -1.14 -4.95
C THR A 38 7.51 -2.52 -5.55
N GLY A 39 8.15 -2.77 -6.70
CA GLY A 39 8.22 -4.09 -7.32
C GLY A 39 9.56 -4.73 -7.04
N ILE A 40 9.56 -5.93 -6.46
CA ILE A 40 10.77 -6.72 -6.21
C ILE A 40 10.84 -7.89 -7.18
N ALA A 41 11.90 -7.91 -7.99
CA ALA A 41 12.19 -9.02 -8.88
C ALA A 41 12.67 -10.23 -8.08
N ILE A 42 12.05 -11.37 -8.29
CA ILE A 42 12.41 -12.63 -7.62
C ILE A 42 13.39 -13.40 -8.52
N PRO A 43 14.57 -13.78 -8.00
CA PRO A 43 15.53 -14.57 -8.75
C PRO A 43 14.97 -15.93 -9.23
N LEU A 44 15.42 -16.37 -10.41
CA LEU A 44 14.99 -17.62 -11.08
C LEU A 44 15.21 -18.89 -10.24
N ALA A 45 16.13 -18.85 -9.27
CA ALA A 45 16.42 -20.00 -8.42
C ALA A 45 15.27 -20.36 -7.46
N TYR A 46 14.39 -19.41 -7.16
CA TYR A 46 13.29 -19.61 -6.22
C TYR A 46 12.04 -20.16 -6.90
N LYS A 47 11.30 -20.98 -6.16
CA LYS A 47 10.04 -21.60 -6.58
C LYS A 47 8.83 -21.02 -5.86
N ALA A 48 9.00 -20.52 -4.65
CA ALA A 48 8.00 -19.73 -3.94
C ALA A 48 8.62 -18.45 -3.40
N ALA A 49 7.82 -17.41 -3.25
CA ALA A 49 8.21 -16.15 -2.66
C ALA A 49 7.11 -15.61 -1.74
N ARG A 50 7.49 -14.88 -0.70
CA ARG A 50 6.57 -14.22 0.23
C ARG A 50 7.20 -12.95 0.80
N VAL A 51 6.38 -12.14 1.45
CA VAL A 51 6.79 -10.89 2.07
C VAL A 51 6.41 -10.93 3.55
N ILE A 52 7.36 -10.58 4.41
CA ILE A 52 7.15 -10.36 5.84
C ILE A 52 7.07 -8.86 6.08
N TYR A 53 6.03 -8.45 6.79
CA TYR A 53 5.81 -7.09 7.28
C TYR A 53 6.04 -7.07 8.79
N ASN A 54 7.19 -6.57 9.21
CA ASN A 54 7.59 -6.55 10.61
C ASN A 54 7.32 -5.17 11.23
N GLY A 55 6.13 -5.03 11.82
CA GLY A 55 5.73 -3.88 12.62
C GLY A 55 6.30 -3.89 14.04
N ALA A 56 6.93 -4.97 14.49
CA ALA A 56 7.68 -4.96 15.76
C ALA A 56 9.00 -4.21 15.67
N PHE A 57 9.44 -3.85 14.46
CA PHE A 57 10.60 -2.99 14.23
C PHE A 57 10.37 -1.54 14.68
N ASP A 58 9.10 -1.10 14.74
CA ASP A 58 8.70 0.21 15.24
C ASP A 58 7.51 0.07 16.22
N PRO A 59 7.74 -0.44 17.44
CA PRO A 59 6.68 -0.83 18.37
C PRO A 59 5.66 0.26 18.70
N ASP A 60 6.06 1.52 18.61
CA ASP A 60 5.22 2.69 18.90
C ASP A 60 4.69 3.36 17.62
N GLY A 61 4.90 2.72 16.47
CA GLY A 61 4.48 3.20 15.15
C GLY A 61 2.96 3.23 14.97
N GLY A 62 2.53 4.00 13.98
CA GLY A 62 1.14 4.10 13.57
C GLY A 62 0.65 2.90 12.78
N ARG A 63 -0.67 2.71 12.77
CA ARG A 63 -1.36 1.70 11.95
C ARG A 63 -0.96 1.81 10.48
N VAL A 64 -0.67 0.67 9.86
CA VAL A 64 -0.42 0.57 8.42
C VAL A 64 -1.34 -0.46 7.77
N HIS A 65 -1.62 -0.27 6.50
CA HIS A 65 -2.25 -1.24 5.61
C HIS A 65 -1.21 -1.78 4.65
N TYR A 66 -1.29 -3.06 4.33
CA TYR A 66 -0.36 -3.68 3.41
C TYR A 66 -1.05 -4.66 2.47
N ARG A 67 -0.44 -4.89 1.31
CA ARG A 67 -0.76 -6.00 0.41
C ARG A 67 0.45 -6.39 -0.42
N THR A 68 0.48 -7.64 -0.87
CA THR A 68 1.43 -8.15 -1.87
C THR A 68 0.68 -8.72 -3.06
N ARG A 69 1.18 -8.46 -4.28
CA ARG A 69 0.64 -9.04 -5.52
C ARG A 69 1.75 -9.60 -6.40
N LEU A 70 1.50 -10.73 -7.05
CA LEU A 70 2.35 -11.28 -8.09
C LEU A 70 1.91 -10.74 -9.46
N LEU A 71 2.59 -9.70 -9.95
CA LEU A 71 2.21 -8.97 -11.18
C LEU A 71 2.52 -9.71 -12.48
N ARG A 72 3.50 -10.62 -12.48
CA ARG A 72 3.96 -11.27 -13.70
C ARG A 72 4.63 -12.59 -13.39
N THR A 73 4.32 -13.58 -14.23
CA THR A 73 5.12 -14.80 -14.39
C THR A 73 5.33 -15.01 -15.89
N THR A 74 6.54 -14.77 -16.41
CA THR A 74 6.88 -15.10 -17.80
C THR A 74 7.41 -16.53 -17.87
N SER A 75 6.98 -17.36 -18.81
CA SER A 75 7.47 -18.75 -18.92
C SER A 75 8.05 -19.03 -20.31
N ILE A 76 8.96 -20.02 -20.40
CA ILE A 76 9.50 -20.54 -21.67
C ILE A 76 8.49 -21.40 -22.43
N THR A 77 7.51 -21.93 -21.71
CA THR A 77 6.37 -22.69 -22.25
C THR A 77 5.06 -21.97 -21.90
N THR A 78 3.92 -22.62 -22.13
CA THR A 78 2.64 -22.17 -21.58
C THR A 78 2.79 -21.93 -20.07
N PRO A 79 2.53 -20.72 -19.56
CA PRO A 79 2.51 -20.46 -18.13
C PRO A 79 1.50 -21.41 -17.48
N THR A 80 1.97 -22.21 -16.53
CA THR A 80 1.10 -23.15 -15.80
C THR A 80 0.46 -22.51 -14.57
N LYS A 81 0.72 -21.21 -14.34
CA LYS A 81 0.35 -20.46 -13.15
C LYS A 81 -0.52 -19.26 -13.49
N THR A 82 -1.39 -18.89 -12.56
CA THR A 82 -2.29 -17.75 -12.71
C THR A 82 -1.49 -16.46 -12.44
N ALA A 83 -1.32 -15.63 -13.47
CA ALA A 83 -0.80 -14.28 -13.29
C ALA A 83 -1.78 -13.42 -12.48
N ASN A 84 -1.29 -12.38 -11.80
CA ASN A 84 -2.10 -11.42 -11.01
C ASN A 84 -2.78 -12.02 -9.79
N GLN A 85 -2.14 -13.00 -9.13
CA GLN A 85 -2.52 -13.37 -7.77
C GLN A 85 -2.14 -12.25 -6.82
N GLY A 86 -2.97 -11.99 -5.81
CA GLY A 86 -2.67 -10.97 -4.83
C GLY A 86 -3.45 -11.20 -3.55
N ASP A 87 -2.84 -10.78 -2.45
CA ASP A 87 -3.53 -10.67 -1.19
C ASP A 87 -4.47 -9.46 -1.23
N ASP A 88 -5.61 -9.59 -0.57
CA ASP A 88 -6.41 -8.43 -0.20
C ASP A 88 -5.61 -7.55 0.77
N TRP A 89 -6.03 -6.29 0.89
CA TRP A 89 -5.48 -5.42 1.91
C TRP A 89 -5.70 -5.99 3.31
N ALA A 90 -4.67 -5.85 4.14
CA ALA A 90 -4.71 -6.22 5.54
C ALA A 90 -4.13 -5.11 6.41
N ILE A 91 -4.56 -5.07 7.66
CA ILE A 91 -4.09 -4.11 8.65
C ILE A 91 -2.97 -4.72 9.48
N LEU A 92 -1.91 -3.93 9.68
CA LEU A 92 -0.88 -4.20 10.66
C LEU A 92 -0.83 -3.04 11.66
N THR A 93 -0.98 -3.37 12.93
CA THR A 93 -0.79 -2.43 14.04
C THR A 93 0.57 -2.70 14.67
N PRO A 94 1.56 -1.79 14.53
CA PRO A 94 2.86 -1.94 15.16
C PRO A 94 2.75 -2.12 16.67
N SER A 95 3.55 -3.04 17.20
CA SER A 95 3.72 -3.29 18.65
C SER A 95 4.95 -4.16 18.87
N ALA A 96 5.47 -4.21 20.09
CA ALA A 96 6.59 -5.11 20.43
C ALA A 96 6.22 -6.60 20.42
N LEU A 97 4.96 -6.95 20.12
CA LEU A 97 4.47 -8.33 20.14
C LEU A 97 4.77 -9.05 18.82
N ALA A 98 4.98 -10.36 18.87
CA ALA A 98 5.16 -11.18 17.67
C ALA A 98 3.97 -11.12 16.70
N ALA A 99 2.77 -10.79 17.20
CA ALA A 99 1.57 -10.58 16.38
C ALA A 99 1.68 -9.34 15.46
N ALA A 100 2.62 -8.43 15.71
CA ALA A 100 2.96 -7.33 14.81
C ALA A 100 3.94 -7.75 13.70
N VAL A 101 4.12 -9.05 13.48
CA VAL A 101 4.80 -9.60 12.30
C VAL A 101 3.76 -10.33 11.47
N ALA A 102 3.49 -9.80 10.28
CA ALA A 102 2.58 -10.43 9.33
C ALA A 102 3.35 -11.00 8.14
N VAL A 103 2.78 -12.03 7.52
CA VAL A 103 3.34 -12.68 6.34
C VAL A 103 2.26 -12.67 5.24
N SER A 104 2.65 -12.34 4.02
CA SER A 104 1.80 -12.47 2.83
C SER A 104 1.43 -13.94 2.57
N SER A 105 0.57 -14.18 1.58
CA SER A 105 0.47 -15.52 1.00
C SER A 105 1.81 -15.98 0.42
N ASP A 106 1.96 -17.30 0.29
CA ASP A 106 3.03 -17.91 -0.48
C ASP A 106 2.70 -17.84 -1.97
N PHE A 107 3.48 -17.07 -2.72
CA PHE A 107 3.32 -16.93 -4.16
C PHE A 107 4.16 -17.97 -4.89
N ASP A 108 3.52 -18.75 -5.76
CA ASP A 108 4.21 -19.69 -6.64
C ASP A 108 4.91 -18.93 -7.77
N VAL A 109 6.24 -18.91 -7.73
CA VAL A 109 7.10 -18.27 -8.73
C VAL A 109 7.90 -19.30 -9.55
N SER A 110 7.58 -20.59 -9.40
CA SER A 110 8.25 -21.68 -10.09
C SER A 110 8.08 -21.58 -11.61
N ALA A 111 9.10 -22.04 -12.35
CA ALA A 111 9.10 -22.07 -13.82
C ALA A 111 8.84 -20.71 -14.50
N SER A 112 9.16 -19.60 -13.81
CA SER A 112 9.06 -18.23 -14.31
C SER A 112 10.45 -17.66 -14.62
N TRP A 113 10.65 -17.09 -15.82
CA TRP A 113 11.86 -16.34 -16.21
C TRP A 113 12.00 -15.02 -15.46
N GLY A 114 10.89 -14.47 -14.97
CA GLY A 114 10.88 -13.21 -14.24
C GLY A 114 9.56 -13.08 -13.49
N SER A 115 9.65 -13.13 -12.17
CA SER A 115 8.54 -12.88 -11.26
C SER A 115 8.77 -11.56 -10.53
N ILE A 116 7.71 -10.77 -10.38
CA ILE A 116 7.76 -9.50 -9.64
C ILE A 116 6.68 -9.54 -8.56
N LEU A 117 7.09 -9.41 -7.30
CA LEU A 117 6.20 -9.12 -6.19
C LEU A 117 6.04 -7.61 -6.07
N ASP A 118 4.82 -7.13 -6.25
CA ASP A 118 4.40 -5.76 -5.98
C ASP A 118 3.98 -5.64 -4.52
N ILE A 119 4.68 -4.79 -3.79
CA ILE A 119 4.51 -4.58 -2.36
C ILE A 119 3.97 -3.17 -2.17
N ALA A 120 2.84 -3.06 -1.48
CA ALA A 120 2.29 -1.79 -1.07
C ALA A 120 2.14 -1.72 0.45
N VAL A 121 2.52 -0.59 1.04
CA VAL A 121 2.35 -0.28 2.46
C VAL A 121 1.86 1.16 2.58
N CYS A 122 0.78 1.37 3.32
CA CYS A 122 0.14 2.68 3.49
C CYS A 122 -0.06 2.99 4.97
N GLN A 123 0.40 4.13 5.45
CA GLN A 123 0.15 4.61 6.80
C GLN A 123 -1.25 5.21 6.89
N SER A 124 -2.04 4.76 7.86
CA SER A 124 -3.42 5.21 8.13
C SER A 124 -3.57 5.71 9.57
N SER A 125 -2.54 6.41 10.05
CA SER A 125 -2.47 6.89 11.42
C SER A 125 -1.70 8.19 11.51
N VAL A 126 -2.19 9.06 12.39
CA VAL A 126 -1.53 10.31 12.80
C VAL A 126 -0.39 10.06 13.80
N THR A 127 -0.24 8.83 14.30
CA THR A 127 0.96 8.42 15.03
C THR A 127 2.08 8.19 14.03
N ALA A 128 3.22 8.83 14.26
CA ALA A 128 4.38 8.73 13.37
C ALA A 128 5.05 7.35 13.47
N ASN A 129 5.48 6.84 12.32
CA ASN A 129 6.40 5.71 12.27
C ASN A 129 7.82 6.27 12.44
N THR A 130 8.40 6.15 13.63
CA THR A 130 9.72 6.74 13.92
C THR A 130 10.83 5.93 13.27
N THR A 131 10.75 4.61 13.40
CA THR A 131 11.73 3.68 12.84
C THR A 131 11.29 3.13 11.50
N GLY A 132 9.97 3.12 11.21
CA GLY A 132 9.41 2.59 9.97
C GLY A 132 9.07 1.09 10.04
N ILE A 133 8.45 0.58 9.00
CA ILE A 133 8.10 -0.84 8.89
C ILE A 133 9.23 -1.58 8.17
N GLU A 134 9.77 -2.62 8.81
CA GLU A 134 10.74 -3.49 8.16
C GLU A 134 10.02 -4.48 7.24
N ILE A 135 10.48 -4.55 6.00
CA ILE A 135 9.97 -5.45 4.97
C ILE A 135 11.07 -6.44 4.62
N ILE A 136 10.75 -7.73 4.68
CA ILE A 136 11.67 -8.81 4.33
C ILE A 136 11.03 -9.63 3.22
N VAL A 137 11.67 -9.69 2.06
CA VAL A 137 11.24 -10.55 0.97
C VAL A 137 12.01 -11.85 1.07
N GLN A 138 11.29 -12.97 1.09
CA GLN A 138 11.88 -14.30 1.19
C GLN A 138 11.57 -15.14 -0.04
N GLY A 139 12.49 -16.05 -0.35
CA GLY A 139 12.34 -17.04 -1.40
C GLY A 139 12.62 -18.45 -0.89
N ARG A 140 11.98 -19.44 -1.51
CA ARG A 140 12.17 -20.86 -1.21
C ARG A 140 12.51 -21.63 -2.48
N GLN A 141 13.60 -22.39 -2.47
CA GLN A 141 14.09 -23.11 -3.66
C GLN A 141 13.48 -24.50 -3.83
N GLN A 142 12.95 -25.08 -2.75
CA GLN A 142 12.42 -26.44 -2.72
C GLN A 142 10.92 -26.45 -2.40
N ASP A 143 10.17 -27.36 -3.03
CA ASP A 143 8.70 -27.39 -2.91
C ASP A 143 8.23 -28.01 -1.58
N ALA A 144 9.04 -28.87 -0.98
CA ALA A 144 8.67 -29.72 0.17
C ALA A 144 9.44 -29.42 1.46
N VAL A 145 10.29 -28.39 1.48
CA VAL A 145 11.10 -28.01 2.65
C VAL A 145 10.81 -26.56 2.97
N ASP A 146 10.45 -26.26 4.22
CA ASP A 146 10.12 -24.91 4.70
C ASP A 146 11.40 -24.10 5.04
N ASP A 147 12.32 -24.03 4.08
CA ASP A 147 13.60 -23.33 4.22
C ASP A 147 13.58 -22.04 3.40
N TRP A 148 13.23 -20.94 4.07
CA TRP A 148 13.09 -19.62 3.46
C TRP A 148 14.37 -18.82 3.60
N GLU A 149 14.87 -18.33 2.47
CA GLU A 149 16.05 -17.46 2.41
C GLU A 149 15.61 -16.02 2.21
N GLU A 150 16.31 -15.08 2.84
CA GLU A 150 16.12 -13.65 2.57
C GLU A 150 16.67 -13.29 1.18
N ILE A 151 15.82 -12.70 0.34
CA ILE A 151 16.19 -12.12 -0.96
C ILE A 151 16.64 -10.67 -0.75
N THR A 152 15.85 -9.89 -0.03
CA THR A 152 16.14 -8.50 0.29
C THR A 152 15.39 -8.05 1.53
N ARG A 153 15.90 -7.00 2.16
CA ARG A 153 15.35 -6.37 3.35
C ARG A 153 15.51 -4.86 3.24
N PHE A 154 14.46 -4.14 3.59
CA PHE A 154 14.46 -2.68 3.60
C PHE A 154 13.41 -2.15 4.58
N ILE A 155 13.50 -0.86 4.88
CA ILE A 155 12.60 -0.18 5.84
C ILE A 155 11.85 0.90 5.07
N VAL A 156 10.55 1.03 5.33
CA VAL A 156 9.66 1.98 4.64
C VAL A 156 8.88 2.84 5.63
N LEU A 157 8.35 3.96 5.13
CA LEU A 157 7.51 4.89 5.90
C LEU A 157 8.21 5.39 7.18
N VAL A 158 9.50 5.72 7.06
CA VAL A 158 10.34 6.23 8.14
C VAL A 158 10.06 7.73 8.34
N LEU A 159 9.94 8.17 9.59
CA LEU A 159 9.83 9.57 10.00
C LEU A 159 8.71 10.33 9.29
N GLY A 160 7.48 10.12 9.76
CA GLY A 160 6.33 10.92 9.37
C GLY A 160 5.04 10.40 9.99
N ALA A 161 4.17 11.31 10.39
CA ALA A 161 2.77 11.02 10.67
C ALA A 161 1.97 11.19 9.39
N ALA A 162 1.00 10.30 9.14
CA ALA A 162 0.04 10.60 8.09
C ALA A 162 -0.87 11.75 8.54
N VAL A 163 -1.27 12.60 7.59
CA VAL A 163 -2.32 13.59 7.76
C VAL A 163 -3.61 12.99 7.20
N LYS A 164 -4.68 13.14 7.96
CA LYS A 164 -6.02 12.62 7.64
C LYS A 164 -6.88 13.74 7.09
N SER A 165 -7.64 13.43 6.04
CA SER A 165 -8.78 14.20 5.57
C SER A 165 -9.98 13.26 5.44
N ASP A 166 -11.19 13.81 5.56
CA ASP A 166 -12.43 13.04 5.47
C ASP A 166 -13.08 13.27 4.11
N PHE A 167 -13.74 12.26 3.54
CA PHE A 167 -14.62 12.51 2.41
C PHE A 167 -15.79 13.41 2.83
N SER A 168 -16.09 14.41 2.01
CA SER A 168 -17.18 15.36 2.28
C SER A 168 -18.58 14.74 2.13
N GLY A 169 -18.66 13.56 1.51
CA GLY A 169 -19.89 12.84 1.22
C GLY A 169 -19.62 11.47 0.60
N SER A 170 -20.62 10.93 -0.10
CA SER A 170 -20.46 9.66 -0.83
C SER A 170 -19.88 9.89 -2.22
N GLU A 171 -18.80 9.18 -2.52
CA GLU A 171 -18.13 9.16 -3.82
C GLU A 171 -18.47 7.85 -4.54
N VAL A 172 -18.74 7.92 -5.85
CA VAL A 172 -19.05 6.70 -6.64
C VAL A 172 -17.79 6.15 -7.30
N ALA A 173 -17.78 4.84 -7.56
CA ALA A 173 -16.72 4.21 -8.35
C ALA A 173 -16.55 4.92 -9.72
N ALA A 174 -15.31 4.94 -10.21
CA ALA A 174 -14.82 5.65 -11.39
C ALA A 174 -14.83 7.18 -11.32
N GLN A 175 -15.22 7.78 -10.19
CA GLN A 175 -15.17 9.22 -10.02
C GLN A 175 -13.72 9.71 -9.88
N THR A 176 -13.39 10.79 -10.58
CA THR A 176 -12.03 11.38 -10.57
C THR A 176 -11.93 12.63 -9.71
N ASN A 177 -13.04 13.33 -9.44
CA ASN A 177 -13.07 14.50 -8.58
C ASN A 177 -13.77 14.11 -7.29
N LEU A 178 -13.05 14.03 -6.19
CA LEU A 178 -13.55 13.54 -4.91
C LEU A 178 -13.71 14.72 -3.96
N GLY A 179 -14.84 14.84 -3.28
CA GLY A 179 -15.05 15.87 -2.28
C GLY A 179 -14.40 15.50 -0.95
N VAL A 180 -13.64 16.42 -0.36
CA VAL A 180 -12.98 16.25 0.95
C VAL A 180 -13.20 17.48 1.82
N THR A 181 -13.26 17.32 3.14
CA THR A 181 -13.71 18.41 4.04
C THR A 181 -12.78 19.61 4.17
N ASN A 182 -11.46 19.43 3.95
CA ASN A 182 -10.48 20.52 3.87
C ASN A 182 -9.16 19.99 3.28
N PRO A 183 -8.85 20.23 1.99
CA PRO A 183 -7.65 19.71 1.35
C PRO A 183 -6.34 20.23 1.96
N THR A 184 -6.23 21.53 2.28
CA THR A 184 -4.96 22.10 2.79
C THR A 184 -4.67 21.64 4.21
N ALA A 185 -5.65 21.70 5.10
CA ALA A 185 -5.50 21.17 6.46
C ALA A 185 -5.29 19.64 6.47
N GLY A 186 -5.83 18.96 5.46
CA GLY A 186 -5.60 17.54 5.18
C GLY A 186 -4.24 17.21 4.56
N GLY A 187 -3.40 18.20 4.25
CA GLY A 187 -2.07 18.01 3.63
C GLY A 187 -2.13 17.54 2.16
N LEU A 188 -3.27 17.74 1.49
CA LEU A 188 -3.52 17.33 0.11
C LEU A 188 -3.16 18.40 -0.92
N ASP A 189 -2.68 19.56 -0.47
CA ASP A 189 -2.17 20.68 -1.27
C ASP A 189 -0.84 20.37 -2.00
N ASN A 190 -0.19 19.26 -1.63
CA ASN A 190 1.01 18.78 -2.27
C ASN A 190 0.69 17.85 -3.44
N HIS A 191 0.44 18.44 -4.62
CA HIS A 191 0.06 17.71 -5.83
C HIS A 191 1.13 16.71 -6.32
N GLY A 192 0.68 15.71 -7.07
CA GLY A 192 1.55 14.75 -7.77
C GLY A 192 2.05 13.60 -6.90
N LYS A 193 1.24 13.14 -5.95
CA LYS A 193 1.59 12.09 -4.99
C LYS A 193 0.56 10.99 -4.90
N LEU A 194 1.01 9.84 -4.42
CA LEU A 194 0.12 8.76 -4.00
C LEU A 194 -0.53 9.11 -2.66
N ILE A 195 -1.82 8.88 -2.57
CA ILE A 195 -2.63 9.00 -1.36
C ILE A 195 -3.29 7.65 -1.08
N PHE A 196 -3.60 7.39 0.19
CA PHE A 196 -4.30 6.19 0.60
C PHE A 196 -5.77 6.52 0.88
N LEU A 197 -6.67 5.77 0.26
CA LEU A 197 -8.11 5.86 0.47
C LEU A 197 -8.53 4.67 1.32
N GLU A 198 -8.62 4.86 2.63
CA GLU A 198 -9.05 3.83 3.57
C GLU A 198 -10.56 3.61 3.42
N ASP A 199 -11.01 2.35 3.28
CA ASP A 199 -12.40 1.99 3.56
C ASP A 199 -12.44 1.50 5.02
N THR A 200 -13.12 2.24 5.89
CA THR A 200 -13.06 1.95 7.33
C THR A 200 -13.97 0.80 7.75
N ALA A 201 -14.95 0.45 6.90
CA ALA A 201 -15.87 -0.65 7.14
C ALA A 201 -15.37 -1.98 6.55
N ASP A 202 -14.61 -1.93 5.47
CA ASP A 202 -14.17 -3.07 4.69
C ASP A 202 -12.77 -2.84 4.10
N VAL A 203 -11.74 -3.27 4.85
CA VAL A 203 -10.33 -3.13 4.47
C VAL A 203 -10.03 -3.60 3.05
N THR A 204 -10.77 -4.59 2.52
CA THR A 204 -10.53 -5.13 1.18
C THR A 204 -10.81 -4.11 0.06
N LYS A 205 -11.55 -3.05 0.36
CA LYS A 205 -11.88 -1.92 -0.53
C LYS A 205 -10.99 -0.70 -0.31
N CYS A 206 -9.94 -0.81 0.50
CA CYS A 206 -8.89 0.19 0.53
C CYS A 206 -8.23 0.31 -0.85
N GLU A 207 -7.76 1.50 -1.21
CA GLU A 207 -7.06 1.71 -2.47
C GLU A 207 -6.01 2.82 -2.39
N ILE A 208 -5.12 2.84 -3.38
CA ILE A 208 -4.14 3.91 -3.56
C ILE A 208 -4.58 4.69 -4.79
N ALA A 209 -4.66 6.01 -4.66
CA ALA A 209 -4.95 6.92 -5.76
C ALA A 209 -3.76 7.88 -5.98
N TYR A 210 -3.62 8.41 -7.20
CA TYR A 210 -2.63 9.43 -7.50
C TYR A 210 -3.31 10.80 -7.58
N CYS A 211 -3.06 11.66 -6.59
CA CYS A 211 -3.61 13.01 -6.52
C CYS A 211 -2.89 13.93 -7.52
N THR A 212 -3.63 14.45 -8.50
CA THR A 212 -3.09 15.33 -9.54
C THR A 212 -3.27 16.81 -9.21
N GLU A 213 -4.36 17.17 -8.53
CA GLU A 213 -4.70 18.55 -8.15
C GLU A 213 -5.55 18.54 -6.87
N ALA A 214 -5.48 19.62 -6.09
CA ALA A 214 -6.36 19.89 -4.96
C ALA A 214 -6.94 21.31 -5.03
N GLY A 215 -8.20 21.45 -4.61
CA GLY A 215 -8.88 22.72 -4.48
C GLY A 215 -8.34 23.53 -3.32
N ALA A 216 -8.27 24.84 -3.49
CA ALA A 216 -8.02 25.73 -2.36
C ALA A 216 -9.15 25.61 -1.33
N ASP A 217 -8.84 25.93 -0.07
CA ASP A 217 -9.82 25.88 1.02
C ASP A 217 -10.96 26.89 0.84
N ALA A 218 -12.07 26.63 1.55
CA ALA A 218 -13.17 27.58 1.76
C ALA A 218 -12.84 28.66 2.80
#